data_AF-A0A4Y9XWU8-F1
#
_entry.id   AF-A0A4Y9XWU8-F1
#
_cell.length_a   1.000
_cell.length_b   1.000
_cell.length_c   1.000
_cell.angle_alpha   90.00
_cell.angle_beta   90.00
_cell.angle_gamma   90.00
#
_symmetry.space_group_name_H-M   'P 1'
#
loop_
_entity.id
_entity.type
_entity.pdbx_description
1 polymer ?
#
loop_
_entity_poly.entity_id
_entity_poly.type
_entity_poly.pdbx_seq_one_letter_code
_entity_poly.pdbx_strand_id
1 'polypeptide(L)'
;MGVDGLWEIIEGAAKEESLLALTLREGIGKANRRMPYRLGVDASIWFRECQSVFKFGHAQAGENPELRTLFYRLCRLFELPVDVLFVFDGPGRPSRKRGMVVKTANHWITSSFKDLIEAFGFSWQMAPGEAEAELAFLNRTGIIDAVVTDDSDVFVFGVDTVIRK
;
A
#
# COMPACT_ATOMS: atom_id res chain seq x y z
N MET A 1 -9.41 8.18 2.64
CA MET A 1 -9.83 7.49 3.89
C MET A 1 -9.04 8.15 5.03
N GLY A 2 -9.39 7.92 6.30
CA GLY A 2 -8.65 8.52 7.43
C GLY A 2 -9.40 9.55 8.26
N VAL A 3 -8.65 10.46 8.89
CA VAL A 3 -9.15 11.61 9.66
C VAL A 3 -9.73 12.66 8.71
N ASP A 4 -10.99 13.01 8.92
CA ASP A 4 -11.71 14.00 8.10
C ASP A 4 -11.04 15.38 8.20
N GLY A 5 -10.78 16.02 7.05
CA GLY A 5 -10.17 17.35 6.97
C GLY A 5 -8.64 17.37 7.09
N LEU A 6 -7.98 16.24 7.37
CA LEU A 6 -6.53 16.22 7.60
C LEU A 6 -5.75 16.51 6.31
N TRP A 7 -6.20 16.02 5.16
CA TRP A 7 -5.52 16.22 3.88
C TRP A 7 -5.46 17.69 3.49
N GLU A 8 -6.56 18.41 3.69
CA GLU A 8 -6.70 19.83 3.41
C GLU A 8 -5.75 20.68 4.27
N ILE A 9 -5.49 20.24 5.50
CA ILE A 9 -4.56 20.92 6.42
C ILE A 9 -3.10 20.72 5.98
N ILE A 10 -2.74 19.51 5.53
CA ILE A 10 -1.35 19.16 5.20
C ILE A 10 -1.00 19.34 3.72
N GLU A 11 -1.97 19.69 2.88
CA GLU A 11 -1.79 19.85 1.43
C GLU A 11 -0.66 20.85 1.09
N GLY A 12 -0.52 21.93 1.87
CA GLY A 12 0.56 22.91 1.69
C GLY A 12 1.97 22.36 1.92
N ALA A 13 2.11 21.20 2.58
CA ALA A 13 3.37 20.49 2.76
C ALA A 13 3.60 19.40 1.69
N ALA A 14 2.59 19.09 0.87
CA ALA A 14 2.71 18.10 -0.18
C ALA A 14 3.61 18.60 -1.32
N LYS A 15 4.26 17.66 -2.00
CA LYS A 15 5.05 17.92 -3.20
C LYS A 15 4.61 16.97 -4.30
N GLU A 16 4.26 17.55 -5.45
CA GLU A 16 3.98 16.76 -6.65
C GLU A 16 5.28 16.46 -7.38
N GLU A 17 5.60 15.18 -7.52
CA GLU A 17 6.82 14.71 -8.18
C GLU A 17 6.57 13.34 -8.84
N SER A 18 7.31 13.05 -9.90
CA SER A 18 7.31 11.70 -10.48
C SER A 18 7.91 10.69 -9.50
N LEU A 19 7.22 9.57 -9.29
CA LEU A 19 7.73 8.48 -8.47
C LEU A 19 9.08 7.94 -9.01
N LEU A 20 9.27 7.94 -10.33
CA LEU A 20 10.56 7.57 -10.92
C LEU A 20 11.67 8.56 -10.51
N ALA A 21 11.41 9.86 -10.57
CA ALA A 21 12.39 10.88 -10.19
C ALA A 21 12.75 10.77 -8.71
N LEU A 22 11.75 10.59 -7.83
CA LEU A 22 11.95 10.37 -6.40
C LEU A 22 12.83 9.15 -6.14
N THR A 23 12.52 8.01 -6.77
CA THR A 23 13.22 6.73 -6.52
C THR A 23 14.64 6.73 -7.07
N LEU A 24 14.89 7.43 -8.17
CA LEU A 24 16.25 7.68 -8.67
C LEU A 24 17.04 8.59 -7.72
N ARG A 25 16.44 9.68 -7.23
CA ARG A 25 17.11 10.63 -6.33
C ARG A 25 17.41 10.02 -4.96
N GLU A 26 16.40 9.42 -4.33
CA GLU A 26 16.48 8.96 -2.94
C GLU A 26 17.03 7.53 -2.81
N GLY A 27 16.88 6.73 -3.88
CA GLY A 27 17.40 5.38 -3.98
C GLY A 27 18.82 5.36 -4.53
N ILE A 28 18.95 5.30 -5.85
CA ILE A 28 20.23 5.08 -6.56
C ILE A 28 21.20 6.27 -6.39
N GLY A 29 20.68 7.49 -6.37
CA GLY A 29 21.49 8.73 -6.36
C GLY A 29 22.22 9.02 -5.03
N LYS A 30 21.89 8.31 -3.95
CA LYS A 30 22.55 8.51 -2.65
C LYS A 30 23.79 7.63 -2.53
N ALA A 31 24.98 8.25 -2.56
CA ALA A 31 26.29 7.59 -2.56
C ALA A 31 26.53 6.52 -1.46
N ASN A 32 25.82 6.59 -0.33
CA ASN A 32 25.95 5.64 0.79
C ASN A 32 24.80 4.62 0.89
N ARG A 33 23.86 4.62 -0.06
CA ARG A 33 22.70 3.73 -0.01
C ARG A 33 23.01 2.41 -0.72
N ARG A 34 22.94 1.31 0.01
CA ARG A 34 23.18 -0.06 -0.52
C ARG A 34 21.93 -0.75 -1.05
N MET A 35 20.75 -0.22 -0.75
CA MET A 35 19.47 -0.83 -1.10
C MET A 35 18.62 0.14 -1.94
N PRO A 36 17.74 -0.35 -2.82
CA PRO A 36 16.76 0.49 -3.52
C PRO A 36 15.89 1.32 -2.57
N TYR A 37 15.18 2.30 -3.10
CA TYR A 37 14.16 3.01 -2.33
C TYR A 37 13.02 2.03 -2.05
N ARG A 38 12.65 1.86 -0.77
CA ARG A 38 11.73 0.81 -0.33
C ARG A 38 10.37 1.39 0.04
N LEU A 39 9.34 0.93 -0.63
CA LEU A 39 7.96 1.35 -0.44
C LEU A 39 7.20 0.32 0.39
N GLY A 40 6.49 0.78 1.41
CA GLY A 40 5.47 -0.01 2.10
C GLY A 40 4.09 0.25 1.50
N VAL A 41 3.33 -0.80 1.23
CA VAL A 41 1.99 -0.71 0.64
C VAL A 41 0.98 -1.43 1.53
N ASP A 42 -0.13 -0.77 1.88
CA ASP A 42 -1.25 -1.45 2.51
C ASP A 42 -2.04 -2.24 1.46
N ALA A 43 -1.95 -3.57 1.52
CA ALA A 43 -2.63 -4.46 0.58
C ALA A 43 -4.17 -4.36 0.69
N SER A 44 -4.69 -3.98 1.87
CA SER A 44 -6.14 -3.88 2.12
C SER A 44 -6.78 -2.75 1.31
N ILE A 45 -6.07 -1.64 1.11
CA ILE A 45 -6.52 -0.51 0.28
C ILE A 45 -6.72 -0.96 -1.16
N TRP A 46 -5.74 -1.68 -1.72
CA TRP A 46 -5.79 -2.16 -3.09
C TRP A 46 -6.95 -3.14 -3.33
N PHE A 47 -7.27 -3.99 -2.35
CA PHE A 47 -8.45 -4.86 -2.43
C PHE A 47 -9.76 -4.09 -2.42
N ARG A 48 -9.88 -3.07 -1.55
CA ARG A 48 -11.10 -2.23 -1.46
C ARG A 48 -11.34 -1.48 -2.77
N GLU A 49 -10.29 -0.95 -3.38
CA GLU A 49 -10.35 -0.26 -4.67
C GLU A 49 -10.71 -1.21 -5.81
N CYS A 50 -10.12 -2.40 -5.87
CA CYS A 50 -10.47 -3.37 -6.93
C CYS A 50 -11.94 -3.79 -6.81
N GLN A 51 -12.42 -4.08 -5.60
CA GLN A 51 -13.83 -4.43 -5.39
C GLN A 51 -14.77 -3.31 -5.79
N SER A 52 -14.46 -2.05 -5.44
CA SER A 52 -15.37 -0.93 -5.75
C SER A 52 -15.55 -0.73 -7.26
N VAL A 53 -14.52 -1.03 -8.06
CA VAL A 53 -14.56 -0.93 -9.52
C VAL A 53 -15.46 -1.98 -10.16
N PHE A 54 -15.50 -3.21 -9.63
CA PHE A 54 -16.26 -4.31 -10.27
C PHE A 54 -17.65 -4.57 -9.67
N LYS A 55 -18.06 -3.85 -8.62
CA LYS A 55 -19.44 -3.91 -8.07
C LYS A 55 -20.55 -3.78 -9.12
N PHE A 56 -20.27 -3.08 -10.23
CA PHE A 56 -21.16 -2.97 -11.38
C PHE A 56 -20.43 -3.48 -12.64
N GLY A 57 -20.95 -4.51 -13.32
CA GLY A 57 -20.43 -4.96 -14.61
C GLY A 57 -19.54 -6.21 -14.62
N HIS A 58 -19.50 -7.00 -13.55
CA HIS A 58 -18.76 -8.28 -13.51
C HIS A 58 -18.96 -9.18 -14.74
N ALA A 59 -20.17 -9.22 -15.30
CA ALA A 59 -20.50 -10.08 -16.45
C ALA A 59 -19.73 -9.74 -17.74
N GLN A 60 -19.19 -8.52 -17.89
CA GLN A 60 -18.44 -8.08 -19.07
C GLN A 60 -16.94 -7.90 -18.79
N ALA A 61 -16.49 -8.11 -17.55
CA ALA A 61 -15.13 -7.80 -17.14
C ALA A 61 -14.10 -8.89 -17.52
N GLY A 62 -14.56 -10.06 -17.97
CA GLY A 62 -13.72 -11.23 -18.26
C GLY A 62 -13.34 -12.00 -17.01
N GLU A 63 -12.41 -12.96 -17.13
CA GLU A 63 -11.97 -13.78 -16.00
C GLU A 63 -11.10 -12.98 -15.02
N ASN A 64 -11.37 -13.16 -13.73
CA ASN A 64 -10.61 -12.60 -12.60
C ASN A 64 -10.19 -11.12 -12.78
N PRO A 65 -11.15 -10.21 -13.02
CA PRO A 65 -10.82 -8.83 -13.36
C PRO A 65 -10.11 -8.08 -12.23
N GLU A 66 -10.35 -8.43 -10.96
CA GLU A 66 -9.63 -7.91 -9.80
C GLU A 66 -8.16 -8.31 -9.82
N LEU A 67 -7.86 -9.60 -10.06
CA LEU A 67 -6.47 -10.08 -10.15
C LEU A 67 -5.75 -9.41 -11.31
N ARG A 68 -6.43 -9.22 -12.43
CA ARG A 68 -5.87 -8.52 -13.59
C ARG A 68 -5.53 -7.07 -13.28
N THR A 69 -6.40 -6.36 -12.54
CA THR A 69 -6.10 -4.99 -12.08
C THR A 69 -4.89 -4.97 -11.15
N LEU A 70 -4.82 -5.89 -10.19
CA LEU A 70 -3.67 -6.02 -9.29
C LEU A 70 -2.38 -6.33 -10.06
N PHE A 71 -2.43 -7.26 -11.03
CA PHE A 71 -1.32 -7.59 -11.91
C PHE A 71 -0.75 -6.36 -12.64
N TYR A 72 -1.60 -5.56 -13.28
CA TYR A 72 -1.13 -4.35 -13.96
C TYR A 72 -0.55 -3.30 -13.01
N ARG A 73 -1.06 -3.21 -11.77
CA ARG A 73 -0.44 -2.34 -10.75
C ARG A 73 0.94 -2.85 -10.34
N LEU A 74 1.13 -4.16 -10.21
CA LEU A 74 2.44 -4.76 -9.97
C LEU A 74 3.40 -4.51 -11.14
N CYS A 75 2.94 -4.62 -12.40
CA CYS A 75 3.74 -4.24 -13.57
C CYS A 75 4.26 -2.81 -13.49
N ARG A 76 3.41 -1.85 -13.09
CA ARG A 76 3.82 -0.45 -12.95
C ARG A 76 4.88 -0.23 -11.87
N LEU A 77 4.80 -0.98 -10.77
CA LEU A 77 5.83 -0.94 -9.73
C LEU A 77 7.12 -1.60 -10.21
N PHE A 78 7.03 -2.68 -10.98
CA PHE A 78 8.17 -3.42 -11.51
C PHE A 78 8.99 -2.61 -12.52
N GLU A 79 8.37 -1.64 -13.21
CA GLU A 79 9.04 -0.68 -14.09
C GLU A 79 9.92 0.34 -13.33
N LEU A 80 9.83 0.40 -12.00
CA LEU A 80 10.52 1.37 -11.17
C LEU A 80 11.70 0.74 -10.39
N PRO A 81 12.77 1.49 -10.11
CA PRO A 81 13.91 1.02 -9.33
C PRO A 81 13.61 1.04 -7.82
N VAL A 82 12.56 0.32 -7.41
CA VAL A 82 12.06 0.25 -6.04
C VAL A 82 12.07 -1.18 -5.51
N ASP A 83 12.18 -1.28 -4.20
CA ASP A 83 11.77 -2.48 -3.49
C ASP A 83 10.40 -2.24 -2.87
N VAL A 84 9.52 -3.23 -2.88
CA VAL A 84 8.13 -3.07 -2.42
C VAL A 84 7.79 -4.14 -1.40
N LEU A 85 7.30 -3.69 -0.25
CA LEU A 85 6.81 -4.50 0.83
C LEU A 85 5.29 -4.31 0.99
N PHE A 86 4.53 -5.35 0.67
CA PHE A 86 3.09 -5.38 0.89
C PHE A 86 2.78 -5.84 2.32
N VAL A 87 2.05 -5.02 3.07
CA VAL A 87 1.61 -5.35 4.42
C VAL A 87 0.13 -5.69 4.39
N PHE A 88 -0.18 -6.88 4.89
CA PHE A 88 -1.54 -7.37 5.06
C PHE A 88 -1.98 -7.21 6.51
N ASP A 89 -3.26 -6.95 6.73
CA ASP A 89 -3.86 -6.98 8.05
C ASP A 89 -3.65 -8.33 8.75
N GLY A 90 -3.38 -8.26 10.05
CA GLY A 90 -3.18 -9.38 10.95
C GLY A 90 -4.42 -9.76 11.77
N PRO A 91 -4.31 -10.85 12.55
CA PRO A 91 -5.38 -11.32 13.42
C PRO A 91 -5.67 -10.38 14.60
N GLY A 92 -4.70 -9.57 15.04
CA GLY A 92 -4.85 -8.64 16.16
C GLY A 92 -5.57 -7.33 15.83
N ARG A 93 -6.10 -7.17 14.61
CA ARG A 93 -6.85 -5.98 14.22
C ARG A 93 -8.17 -5.87 15.00
N PRO A 94 -8.64 -4.65 15.31
CA PRO A 94 -9.88 -4.47 16.05
C PRO A 94 -11.09 -5.00 15.25
N SER A 95 -12.02 -5.66 15.93
CA SER A 95 -13.26 -6.18 15.32
C SER A 95 -14.22 -5.07 14.87
N ARG A 96 -14.04 -3.85 15.38
CA ARG A 96 -14.81 -2.66 15.03
C ARG A 96 -13.88 -1.49 14.75
N LYS A 97 -13.97 -0.91 13.56
CA LYS A 97 -13.22 0.29 13.12
C LYS A 97 -14.22 1.35 12.66
N ARG A 98 -14.13 2.55 13.21
CA ARG A 98 -14.99 3.71 12.88
C ARG A 98 -16.50 3.40 12.92
N GLY A 99 -16.92 2.68 13.96
CA GLY A 99 -18.32 2.27 14.15
C GLY A 99 -18.78 1.09 13.29
N MET A 100 -18.00 0.69 12.27
CA MET A 100 -18.28 -0.44 11.39
C MET A 100 -17.66 -1.74 11.90
N VAL A 101 -18.35 -2.86 11.71
CA VAL A 101 -17.77 -4.20 11.95
C VAL A 101 -16.80 -4.51 10.83
N VAL A 102 -15.57 -4.84 11.19
CA VAL A 102 -14.54 -5.24 10.23
C VAL A 102 -14.86 -6.65 9.75
N LYS A 103 -15.23 -6.80 8.48
CA LYS A 103 -15.49 -8.13 7.90
C LYS A 103 -14.18 -8.91 7.84
N THR A 104 -14.14 -10.01 8.58
CA THR A 104 -12.94 -10.84 8.79
C THR A 104 -12.68 -11.85 7.67
N ALA A 105 -13.58 -11.97 6.69
CA ALA A 105 -13.40 -12.94 5.61
C ALA A 105 -12.13 -12.60 4.81
N ASN A 106 -11.14 -13.48 4.87
CA ASN A 106 -10.02 -13.47 3.93
C ASN A 106 -10.61 -13.42 2.53
N HIS A 107 -10.25 -12.40 1.76
CA HIS A 107 -10.74 -12.30 0.41
C HIS A 107 -10.24 -13.54 -0.34
N TRP A 108 -11.10 -14.19 -1.15
CA TRP A 108 -10.73 -15.39 -1.89
C TRP A 108 -9.51 -15.17 -2.80
N ILE A 109 -9.24 -13.91 -3.15
CA ILE A 109 -8.12 -13.46 -3.98
C ILE A 109 -6.79 -13.35 -3.21
N THR A 110 -6.80 -13.36 -1.88
CA THR A 110 -5.63 -12.99 -1.07
C THR A 110 -4.45 -13.92 -1.30
N SER A 111 -4.68 -15.23 -1.44
CA SER A 111 -3.62 -16.19 -1.78
C SER A 111 -3.03 -15.89 -3.16
N SER A 112 -3.88 -15.80 -4.18
CA SER A 112 -3.43 -15.53 -5.56
C SER A 112 -2.71 -14.18 -5.69
N PHE A 113 -3.09 -13.16 -4.90
CA PHE A 113 -2.36 -11.90 -4.89
C PHE A 113 -0.98 -12.03 -4.24
N LYS A 114 -0.84 -12.81 -3.17
CA LYS A 114 0.47 -13.11 -2.58
C LYS A 114 1.36 -13.86 -3.57
N ASP A 115 0.81 -14.84 -4.29
CA ASP A 115 1.53 -15.57 -5.34
C ASP A 115 2.01 -14.61 -6.45
N LEU A 116 1.17 -13.65 -6.85
CA LEU A 116 1.57 -12.61 -7.80
C LEU A 116 2.69 -11.71 -7.23
N ILE A 117 2.56 -11.22 -6.00
CA ILE A 117 3.58 -10.39 -5.35
C ILE A 117 4.94 -11.10 -5.38
N GLU A 118 4.97 -12.37 -4.98
CA GLU A 118 6.18 -13.20 -4.99
C GLU A 118 6.72 -13.41 -6.42
N ALA A 119 5.85 -13.67 -7.39
CA ALA A 119 6.25 -13.85 -8.79
C ALA A 119 6.89 -12.60 -9.40
N PHE A 120 6.50 -11.40 -8.96
CA PHE A 120 7.13 -10.13 -9.34
C PHE A 120 8.43 -9.84 -8.58
N GLY A 121 8.80 -10.68 -7.60
CA GLY A 121 9.98 -10.49 -6.77
C GLY A 121 9.80 -9.49 -5.63
N PHE A 122 8.56 -9.09 -5.35
CA PHE A 122 8.24 -8.22 -4.21
C PHE A 122 8.04 -9.03 -2.93
N SER A 123 8.13 -8.34 -1.79
CA SER A 123 7.95 -8.95 -0.48
C SER A 123 6.54 -8.71 0.04
N TRP A 124 6.02 -9.64 0.85
CA TRP A 124 4.84 -9.40 1.65
C TRP A 124 5.01 -9.91 3.08
N GLN A 125 4.26 -9.32 4.00
CA GLN A 125 4.12 -9.83 5.37
C GLN A 125 2.72 -9.58 5.92
N MET A 126 2.37 -10.28 6.99
CA MET A 126 1.18 -9.97 7.78
C MET A 126 1.58 -9.14 8.99
N ALA A 127 0.88 -8.03 9.21
CA ALA A 127 0.98 -7.26 10.44
C ALA A 127 0.53 -8.10 11.64
N PRO A 128 0.95 -7.74 12.87
CA PRO A 128 0.35 -8.30 14.08
C PRO A 128 -1.11 -7.85 14.27
N GLY A 129 -1.43 -6.63 13.83
CA GLY A 129 -2.74 -6.00 13.93
C GLY A 129 -3.13 -5.30 12.62
N GLU A 130 -3.25 -3.97 12.63
CA GLU A 130 -3.59 -3.20 11.43
C GLU A 130 -2.35 -2.95 10.56
N ALA A 131 -2.52 -3.06 9.23
CA ALA A 131 -1.44 -2.81 8.28
C ALA A 131 -0.88 -1.38 8.38
N GLU A 132 -1.75 -0.38 8.57
CA GLU A 132 -1.37 1.05 8.73
C GLU A 132 -0.40 1.27 9.91
N ALA A 133 -0.67 0.62 11.05
CA ALA A 133 0.16 0.74 12.25
C ALA A 133 1.53 0.08 12.06
N GLU A 134 1.56 -1.09 11.41
CA GLU A 134 2.80 -1.79 11.07
C GLU A 134 3.62 -0.99 10.06
N LEU A 135 3.01 -0.47 9.00
CA LEU A 135 3.67 0.39 8.02
C LEU A 135 4.29 1.63 8.68
N ALA A 136 3.58 2.25 9.62
CA ALA A 136 4.11 3.38 10.38
C ALA A 136 5.31 3.00 11.26
N PHE A 137 5.27 1.83 11.90
CA PHE A 137 6.41 1.30 12.63
C PHE A 137 7.62 1.10 11.72
N LEU A 138 7.44 0.40 10.59
CA LEU A 138 8.52 0.11 9.63
C LEU A 138 9.14 1.38 9.06
N ASN A 139 8.34 2.42 8.80
CA ASN A 139 8.82 3.68 8.28
C ASN A 139 9.72 4.40 9.28
N ARG A 140 9.26 4.55 10.54
CA ARG A 140 10.06 5.18 11.60
C ARG A 140 11.34 4.43 11.94
N THR A 141 11.32 3.10 11.81
CA THR A 141 12.53 2.28 12.04
C THR A 141 13.48 2.27 10.84
N GLY A 142 13.14 2.94 9.74
CA GLY A 142 13.94 2.99 8.51
C GLY A 142 13.99 1.67 7.73
N ILE A 143 13.04 0.75 7.98
CA ILE A 143 12.90 -0.49 7.21
C ILE A 143 12.28 -0.20 5.85
N ILE A 144 11.36 0.76 5.78
CA ILE A 144 10.80 1.31 4.54
C ILE A 144 11.00 2.83 4.53
N ASP A 145 11.14 3.44 3.35
CA ASP A 145 11.37 4.88 3.22
C ASP A 145 10.07 5.68 3.12
N ALA A 146 9.04 5.08 2.54
CA ALA A 146 7.74 5.73 2.38
C ALA A 146 6.59 4.71 2.42
N VAL A 147 5.42 5.19 2.81
CA VAL A 147 4.17 4.43 2.77
C VAL A 147 3.29 4.91 1.63
N VAL A 148 2.87 4.00 0.76
CA VAL A 148 1.92 4.28 -0.32
C VAL A 148 0.50 4.01 0.18
N THR A 149 -0.29 5.06 0.38
CA THR A 149 -1.63 4.96 0.96
C THR A 149 -2.48 6.21 0.70
N ASP A 150 -3.79 6.01 0.55
CA ASP A 150 -4.81 7.06 0.52
C ASP A 150 -5.54 7.21 1.89
N ASP A 151 -5.11 6.45 2.91
CA ASP A 151 -5.61 6.57 4.28
C ASP A 151 -4.69 7.47 5.12
N SER A 152 -5.22 8.57 5.65
CA SER A 152 -4.47 9.51 6.49
C SER A 152 -4.25 9.02 7.93
N ASP A 153 -4.87 7.91 8.35
CA ASP A 153 -4.64 7.33 9.68
C ASP A 153 -3.17 6.99 9.93
N VAL A 154 -2.39 6.73 8.86
CA VAL A 154 -0.96 6.46 8.97
C VAL A 154 -0.16 7.60 9.61
N PHE A 155 -0.62 8.86 9.48
CA PHE A 155 0.02 9.99 10.14
C PHE A 155 -0.21 9.97 11.65
N VAL A 156 -1.39 9.51 12.10
CA VAL A 156 -1.68 9.33 13.53
C VAL A 156 -0.76 8.28 14.13
N PHE A 157 -0.43 7.24 13.36
CA PHE A 157 0.57 6.25 13.75
C PHE A 157 2.02 6.72 13.59
N GLY A 158 2.27 7.91 13.04
CA GLY A 158 3.59 8.55 12.98
C GLY A 158 4.42 8.20 11.75
N VAL A 159 3.82 8.02 10.57
CA VAL A 159 4.56 7.97 9.29
C VAL A 159 5.18 9.33 8.99
N ASP A 160 6.44 9.32 8.54
CA ASP A 160 7.18 10.52 8.13
C ASP A 160 6.95 10.86 6.66
N THR A 161 6.87 9.85 5.78
CA THR A 161 6.70 10.04 4.33
C THR A 161 5.56 9.19 3.80
N VAL A 162 4.53 9.87 3.26
CA VAL A 162 3.39 9.25 2.58
C VAL A 162 3.43 9.61 1.10
N ILE A 163 3.18 8.62 0.25
CA ILE A 163 2.99 8.78 -1.19
C ILE A 163 1.52 8.47 -1.50
N ARG A 164 0.83 9.44 -2.10
CA ARG A 164 -0.58 9.33 -2.51
C ARG A 164 -0.67 9.28 -4.04
N LYS A 165 -1.70 8.64 -4.57
CA LYS A 165 -1.99 8.62 -6.01
C LYS A 165 -2.85 9.82 -6.43
#